data_AF-A0A662SIN9-F1
#
_entry.id   AF-A0A662SIN9-F1
#
_cell.length_a   1.000
_cell.length_b   1.000
_cell.length_c   1.000
_cell.angle_alpha   90.00
_cell.angle_beta   90.00
_cell.angle_gamma   90.00
#
_symmetry.space_group_name_H-M   'P 1'
#
loop_
_entity.id
_entity.type
_entity.pdbx_description
1 polymer ?
#
loop_
_entity_poly.entity_id
_entity_poly.type
_entity_poly.pdbx_seq_one_letter_code
_entity_poly.pdbx_strand_id
1 'polypeptide(L)'
;MADRRRALAILLVAAAWGGTFPAMKAALEEADPLGFLFTRFAVAIPALALLGGRPTPRSMAVGLVTFAGFALQLEGLAETTASKSAFITGLNVPMVPLVGALLFGE
;
A
#
# COMPACT_ATOMS: atom_id res chain seq x y z
N MET A 1 28.03 12.80 9.45
CA MET A 1 27.91 11.51 8.71
C MET A 1 26.59 10.78 8.97
N ALA A 2 26.08 10.74 10.22
CA ALA A 2 24.80 10.10 10.55
C ALA A 2 23.60 10.70 9.78
N ASP A 3 23.53 12.04 9.64
CA ASP A 3 22.41 12.69 8.96
C ASP A 3 22.36 12.41 7.46
N ARG A 4 23.52 12.28 6.80
CA ARG A 4 23.58 11.88 5.38
C ARG A 4 23.07 10.44 5.19
N ARG A 5 23.40 9.52 6.11
CA ARG A 5 22.89 8.14 6.06
C ARG A 5 21.37 8.10 6.26
N ARG A 6 20.83 8.90 7.18
CA ARG A 6 19.38 9.02 7.42
C ARG A 6 18.65 9.61 6.21
N ALA A 7 19.17 10.68 5.63
CA ALA A 7 18.60 11.30 4.44
C ALA A 7 18.57 10.32 3.26
N LEU A 8 19.66 9.58 3.04
CA LEU A 8 19.70 8.52 2.01
C LEU A 8 18.70 7.40 2.30
N ALA A 9 18.54 6.98 3.55
CA ALA A 9 17.55 5.96 3.91
C ALA A 9 16.12 6.42 3.59
N ILE A 10 15.77 7.66 3.94
CA ILE A 10 14.43 8.22 3.66
C ILE A 10 14.22 8.35 2.14
N LEU A 11 15.21 8.81 1.39
CA LEU A 11 15.14 8.89 -0.06
C LEU A 11 14.94 7.52 -0.71
N LEU A 12 15.65 6.49 -0.22
CA LEU A 12 15.51 5.12 -0.72
C LEU A 12 14.12 4.56 -0.43
N VAL A 13 13.60 4.78 0.79
CA VAL A 13 12.24 4.35 1.14
C VAL A 13 11.21 5.09 0.28
N ALA A 14 11.36 6.41 0.11
CA ALA A 14 10.47 7.21 -0.72
C ALA A 14 10.50 6.77 -2.19
N ALA A 15 11.68 6.45 -2.74
CA ALA A 15 11.83 5.93 -4.09
C ALA A 15 11.20 4.53 -4.22
N ALA A 16 11.47 3.63 -3.26
CA ALA A 16 10.90 2.28 -3.25
C ALA A 16 9.38 2.31 -3.18
N TRP A 17 8.80 3.19 -2.37
CA TRP A 17 7.35 3.30 -2.21
C TRP A 17 6.69 4.02 -3.40
N GLY A 18 7.26 5.15 -3.83
CA GLY A 18 6.74 5.93 -4.96
C GLY A 18 6.86 5.21 -6.31
N GLY A 19 7.92 4.41 -6.50
CA GLY A 19 8.15 3.63 -7.71
C GLY A 19 7.18 2.46 -7.92
N THR A 20 6.40 2.10 -6.91
CA THR A 20 5.43 1.00 -7.02
C THR A 20 4.31 1.28 -8.02
N PHE A 21 3.85 2.52 -8.16
CA PHE A 21 2.74 2.85 -9.08
C PHE A 21 3.09 2.64 -10.56
N PRO A 22 4.22 3.14 -11.08
CA PRO A 22 4.67 2.81 -12.43
C PRO A 22 4.86 1.30 -12.62
N ALA A 23 5.47 0.61 -11.65
CA ALA A 23 5.70 -0.83 -11.74
C ALA A 23 4.39 -1.64 -11.78
N MET A 24 3.42 -1.30 -10.92
CA MET A 24 2.09 -1.92 -10.94
C MET A 24 1.35 -1.59 -12.23
N LYS A 25 1.45 -0.35 -12.73
CA LYS A 25 0.79 0.03 -13.99
C LYS A 25 1.31 -0.79 -15.17
N ALA A 26 2.62 -1.01 -15.26
CA ALA A 26 3.21 -1.89 -16.26
C ALA A 26 2.74 -3.34 -16.08
N ALA A 27 2.67 -3.85 -14.85
CA ALA A 27 2.15 -5.20 -14.59
C ALA A 27 0.67 -5.37 -15.01
N LEU A 28 -0.14 -4.31 -14.89
CA LEU A 28 -1.54 -4.31 -15.31
C LEU A 28 -1.72 -4.28 -16.84
N GLU A 29 -0.66 -4.12 -17.63
CA GLU A 29 -0.72 -4.29 -19.09
C GLU A 29 -0.83 -5.78 -19.46
N GLU A 30 -0.39 -6.68 -18.57
CA GLU A 30 -0.33 -8.13 -18.79
C GLU A 30 -1.27 -8.91 -17.86
N ALA A 31 -1.70 -8.33 -16.74
CA ALA A 31 -2.50 -8.98 -15.71
C ALA A 31 -3.74 -8.17 -15.32
N ASP A 32 -4.84 -8.88 -15.06
CA ASP A 32 -6.04 -8.30 -14.44
C ASP A 32 -5.74 -7.77 -13.02
N PRO A 33 -6.36 -6.66 -12.59
CA PRO A 33 -6.19 -6.10 -11.25
C PRO A 33 -6.36 -7.12 -10.13
N LEU A 34 -7.45 -7.88 -10.11
CA LEU A 34 -7.69 -8.84 -9.03
C LEU A 34 -6.68 -10.00 -9.07
N GLY A 35 -6.23 -10.40 -10.25
CA GLY A 35 -5.16 -11.39 -10.41
C GLY A 35 -3.82 -10.92 -9.84
N PHE A 36 -3.43 -9.68 -10.15
CA PHE A 36 -2.23 -9.05 -9.57
C PHE A 36 -2.34 -8.89 -8.05
N LEU A 37 -3.52 -8.53 -7.55
CA LEU A 37 -3.74 -8.42 -6.11
C LEU A 37 -3.69 -9.78 -5.42
N PHE A 38 -4.30 -10.81 -6.02
CA PHE A 38 -4.28 -12.17 -5.51
C PHE A 38 -2.84 -12.68 -5.36
N THR A 39 -2.01 -12.54 -6.40
CA THR A 39 -0.61 -12.96 -6.34
C THR A 39 0.17 -12.25 -5.23
N ARG A 40 -0.05 -10.94 -5.05
CA ARG A 40 0.55 -10.17 -3.94
C ARG A 40 0.22 -10.77 -2.57
N PHE A 41 -1.05 -11.07 -2.31
CA PHE A 41 -1.47 -11.63 -1.02
C PHE A 41 -1.13 -13.12 -0.87
N ALA A 42 -1.10 -13.88 -1.97
CA ALA A 42 -0.68 -15.27 -1.99
C ALA A 42 0.79 -15.46 -1.55
N VAL A 43 1.64 -14.46 -1.82
CA VAL A 43 3.02 -14.44 -1.30
C VAL A 43 3.08 -13.91 0.14
N ALA A 44 2.29 -12.88 0.47
CA ALA A 44 2.33 -12.25 1.78
C ALA A 44 1.84 -13.16 2.91
N ILE A 45 0.78 -13.95 2.71
CA ILE A 45 0.17 -14.79 3.75
C ILE A 45 1.15 -15.87 4.26
N PRO A 46 1.80 -16.68 3.40
CA PRO A 46 2.82 -17.63 3.85
C PRO A 46 4.00 -16.95 4.52
N ALA A 47 4.47 -15.81 3.99
CA ALA A 47 5.58 -15.07 4.60
C ALA A 47 5.25 -14.63 6.03
N LEU A 48 4.03 -14.14 6.28
CA LEU A 48 3.56 -13.79 7.62
C LEU A 48 3.44 -15.01 8.54
N ALA A 49 2.97 -16.15 8.01
CA ALA A 49 2.88 -17.39 8.77
C ALA A 49 4.27 -17.90 9.20
N LEU A 50 5.28 -17.81 8.33
CA LEU A 50 6.67 -18.18 8.64
C LEU A 50 7.30 -17.28 9.71
N LEU A 51 6.86 -16.02 9.81
CA LEU A 51 7.27 -15.09 10.85
C LEU A 51 6.52 -15.29 12.18
N GLY A 52 5.67 -16.32 12.28
CA GLY A 52 4.89 -16.64 13.48
C GLY A 52 3.62 -15.80 13.66
N GLY A 53 3.16 -15.11 12.59
CA GLY A 53 1.94 -14.33 12.61
C GLY A 53 0.71 -15.21 12.82
N ARG A 54 -0.07 -14.92 13.87
CA ARG A 54 -1.34 -15.59 14.15
C ARG A 54 -2.51 -14.63 13.95
N PRO A 55 -3.47 -14.94 13.05
CA PRO A 55 -4.60 -14.06 12.82
C PRO A 55 -5.49 -13.99 14.06
N THR A 56 -5.91 -12.77 14.40
CA THR A 56 -6.94 -12.48 15.40
C THR A 56 -8.15 -11.86 14.70
N PRO A 57 -9.35 -11.90 15.28
CA PRO A 57 -10.53 -11.25 14.68
C PRO A 57 -10.30 -9.77 14.34
N ARG A 58 -9.56 -9.04 15.20
CA ARG A 58 -9.19 -7.64 14.96
C ARG A 58 -8.23 -7.49 13.78
N SER A 59 -7.18 -8.31 13.70
CA SER A 59 -6.24 -8.23 12.58
C SER A 59 -6.88 -8.67 11.26
N MET A 60 -7.84 -9.59 11.30
CA MET A 60 -8.63 -9.97 10.12
C MET A 60 -9.53 -8.83 9.66
N ALA A 61 -10.19 -8.11 10.59
CA ALA A 61 -10.99 -6.93 10.24
C ALA A 61 -10.14 -5.84 9.57
N VAL A 62 -8.98 -5.50 10.15
CA VAL A 62 -8.04 -4.54 9.57
C VAL A 62 -7.50 -5.03 8.22
N GLY A 63 -7.20 -6.33 8.11
CA GLY A 63 -6.76 -6.96 6.87
C GLY A 63 -7.80 -6.87 5.76
N LEU A 64 -9.08 -7.07 6.08
CA LEU A 64 -10.18 -6.96 5.12
C LEU A 64 -10.34 -5.52 4.60
N VAL A 65 -10.30 -4.53 5.50
CA VAL A 65 -10.33 -3.11 5.11
C VAL A 65 -9.13 -2.76 4.24
N THR A 66 -7.94 -3.25 4.60
CA THR A 66 -6.71 -3.04 3.82
C THR A 66 -6.79 -3.70 2.43
N PHE A 67 -7.32 -4.92 2.35
CA PHE A 67 -7.55 -5.61 1.07
C PHE A 67 -8.51 -4.82 0.19
N ALA A 68 -9.65 -4.38 0.73
CA ALA A 68 -10.61 -3.57 -0.01
C ALA A 68 -9.98 -2.27 -0.53
N GLY A 69 -9.16 -1.60 0.30
CA GLY A 69 -8.41 -0.41 -0.11
C GLY A 69 -7.46 -0.68 -1.28
N PHE A 70 -6.69 -1.78 -1.24
CA PHE A 70 -5.81 -2.13 -2.35
C PHE A 70 -6.56 -2.57 -3.61
N ALA A 71 -7.69 -3.28 -3.48
CA ALA A 71 -8.52 -3.65 -4.62
C ALA A 71 -9.03 -2.40 -5.35
N LEU A 72 -9.65 -1.48 -4.62
CA LEU A 72 -10.14 -0.22 -5.19
C LEU A 72 -9.01 0.64 -5.77
N GLN A 73 -7.86 0.67 -5.11
CA GLN A 73 -6.69 1.39 -5.61
C GLN A 73 -6.19 0.82 -6.95
N LEU A 74 -6.15 -0.50 -7.08
CA LEU A 74 -5.62 -1.16 -8.26
C LEU A 74 -6.58 -1.07 -9.45
N GLU A 75 -7.89 -1.19 -9.20
CA GLU A 75 -8.93 -0.86 -10.19
C GLU A 75 -8.81 0.59 -10.66
N GLY A 76 -8.68 1.54 -9.71
CA GLY A 76 -8.45 2.94 -10.06
C GLY A 76 -7.14 3.17 -10.83
N LEU A 77 -6.11 2.35 -10.60
CA LEU A 77 -4.86 2.39 -11.38
C LEU A 77 -5.03 1.82 -12.78
N ALA A 78 -5.88 0.80 -12.97
CA ALA A 78 -6.20 0.27 -14.29
C ALA A 78 -6.83 1.37 -15.18
N GLU A 79 -7.74 2.16 -14.62
CA GLU A 79 -8.49 3.20 -15.32
C GLU A 79 -7.76 4.55 -15.45
N THR A 80 -6.65 4.74 -14.73
CA THR A 80 -5.94 6.03 -14.70
C THR A 80 -4.42 5.89 -14.90
N THR A 81 -3.70 7.01 -14.79
CA THR A 81 -2.24 7.01 -14.92
C THR A 81 -1.57 6.78 -13.58
N ALA A 82 -0.37 6.19 -13.58
CA ALA A 82 0.42 5.95 -12.37
C ALA A 82 0.57 7.23 -11.52
N SER A 83 0.83 8.38 -12.14
CA SER A 83 0.96 9.66 -11.43
C SER A 83 -0.34 10.12 -10.77
N LYS A 84 -1.50 9.93 -11.43
CA LYS A 84 -2.81 10.29 -10.86
C LYS A 84 -3.16 9.38 -9.66
N SER A 85 -3.00 8.07 -9.80
CA SER A 85 -3.24 7.12 -8.71
C SER A 85 -2.29 7.34 -7.52
N ALA A 86 -1.01 7.61 -7.79
CA ALA A 86 -0.02 7.90 -6.76
C ALA A 86 -0.38 9.18 -5.99
N PHE A 87 -0.78 10.23 -6.70
CA PHE A 87 -1.23 11.48 -6.08
C PHE A 87 -2.47 11.27 -5.20
N ILE A 88 -3.51 10.61 -5.72
CA ILE A 88 -4.75 10.34 -4.98
C ILE A 88 -4.46 9.48 -3.74
N THR A 89 -3.66 8.43 -3.87
CA THR A 89 -3.28 7.59 -2.73
C THR A 89 -2.47 8.37 -1.71
N GLY A 90 -1.56 9.25 -2.15
CA GLY A 90 -0.74 10.09 -1.29
C GLY A 90 -1.53 11.06 -0.41
N LEU A 91 -2.80 11.33 -0.75
CA LEU A 91 -3.71 12.08 0.12
C LEU A 91 -4.02 11.34 1.43
N ASN A 92 -3.68 10.05 1.57
CA ASN A 92 -3.80 9.36 2.84
C ASN A 92 -2.94 10.00 3.96
N VAL A 93 -1.82 10.64 3.62
CA VAL A 93 -0.91 11.28 4.58
C VAL A 93 -1.61 12.37 5.40
N PRO A 94 -2.27 13.37 4.78
CA PRO A 94 -3.07 14.33 5.53
C PRO A 94 -4.39 13.75 6.07
N MET A 95 -4.94 12.68 5.48
CA MET A 95 -6.18 12.06 5.99
C MET A 95 -5.98 11.38 7.34
N VAL A 96 -4.83 10.77 7.60
CA VAL A 96 -4.55 10.08 8.89
C VAL A 96 -4.76 11.00 10.10
N PRO A 97 -4.12 12.18 10.22
CA PRO A 97 -4.36 13.06 11.36
C PRO A 97 -5.78 13.64 11.38
N LEU A 98 -6.41 13.89 10.23
CA LEU A 98 -7.79 14.39 10.17
C LEU A 98 -8.80 13.37 10.70
N VAL A 99 -8.68 12.12 10.28
CA VAL A 99 -9.51 11.01 10.78
C VAL A 99 -9.18 10.73 12.24
N GLY A 100 -7.91 10.85 12.63
CA GLY A 100 -7.46 10.74 14.01
C GLY A 100 -8.14 11.76 14.92
N ALA A 101 -8.09 13.04 14.55
CA ALA A 101 -8.76 14.11 15.27
C ALA A 101 -10.28 13.90 15.36
N LEU A 102 -10.91 13.45 14.26
CA LEU A 102 -12.36 13.21 14.23
C LEU A 102 -12.80 12.03 15.11
N LEU A 103 -12.04 10.93 15.12
CA LEU A 103 -12.43 9.69 15.80
C LEU A 103 -11.90 9.60 17.25
N PHE A 104 -10.72 10.17 17.50
CA PHE A 104 -10.02 10.04 18.78
C PHE A 104 -9.87 11.37 19.53
N GLY A 105 -10.16 12.52 18.89
CA GLY A 105 -10.11 13.84 19.53
C GLY A 105 -8.70 14.35 19.83
N GLU A 106 -7.68 13.81 19.14
CA GLU A 106 -6.27 14.22 19.24
C GLU A 106 -5.90 15.34 18.27
#